data_AF-A0A7Y2L3Q1-F1
#
_entry.id   AF-A0A7Y2L3Q1-F1
#
_cell.length_a   1.000
_cell.length_b   1.000
_cell.length_c   1.000
_cell.angle_alpha   90.00
_cell.angle_beta   90.00
_cell.angle_gamma   90.00
#
_symmetry.space_group_name_H-M   'P 1'
#
loop_
_entity.id
_entity.type
_entity.pdbx_description
1 polymer ?
#
loop_
_entity_poly.entity_id
_entity_poly.type
_entity_poly.pdbx_seq_one_letter_code
_entity_poly.pdbx_strand_id
1 'polypeptide(L)'
;VQVTQAPSSDKTRDRHDYYGQHQNGILTPRPAAGMLVAFDVLASDRQDLERLFRTLNQRIAFLVKGGPAPQADPRLPPPDSGILGPQVTPDNLTVTVSVGASLFDERFGLATAKPKRLSRMQGFPNDALEPAQCHGDLSLQFCANTADTNIHALRDIVKNLPDLLLVRWKQEGTVPPQAPTKPGEPAQSARNFLGFRDGSANPDSTDNSLMNSIVWVGPETDEPHWAVNGSYQAVRIIRNFVER
;
A
#
# COMPACT_ATOMS: atom_id res chain seq x y z
N VAL A 1 -3.70 -35.83 3.00
CA VAL A 1 -4.11 -34.45 3.37
C VAL A 1 -5.42 -34.56 4.14
N GLN A 2 -5.44 -34.17 5.41
CA GLN A 2 -6.70 -34.09 6.16
C GLN A 2 -7.44 -32.83 5.72
N VAL A 3 -8.77 -32.89 5.60
CA VAL A 3 -9.60 -31.76 5.15
C VAL A 3 -9.48 -30.50 6.01
N THR A 4 -8.91 -30.62 7.21
CA THR A 4 -8.67 -29.52 8.17
C THR A 4 -7.28 -28.89 8.10
N GLN A 5 -6.37 -29.43 7.28
CA GLN A 5 -5.03 -28.86 7.16
C GLN A 5 -5.07 -27.53 6.41
N ALA A 6 -4.48 -26.50 7.01
CA ALA A 6 -4.28 -25.23 6.34
C ALA A 6 -3.38 -25.41 5.10
N PRO A 7 -3.61 -24.66 4.01
CA PRO A 7 -2.69 -24.63 2.87
C PRO A 7 -1.28 -24.24 3.31
N SER A 8 -0.26 -24.88 2.73
CA SER A 8 1.15 -24.59 3.02
C SER A 8 1.82 -23.86 1.86
N SER A 9 2.68 -22.88 2.17
CA SER A 9 3.54 -22.17 1.22
C SER A 9 4.94 -21.98 1.83
N ASP A 10 5.98 -22.13 1.01
CA ASP A 10 7.38 -21.88 1.38
C ASP A 10 7.77 -20.39 1.29
N LYS A 11 6.88 -19.54 0.76
CA LYS A 11 7.09 -18.10 0.51
C LYS A 11 6.59 -17.17 1.61
N THR A 12 5.94 -17.70 2.65
CA THR A 12 5.39 -16.89 3.75
C THR A 12 6.45 -16.14 4.55
N ARG A 13 7.73 -16.50 4.39
CA ARG A 13 8.88 -15.86 5.05
C ARG A 13 9.61 -14.84 4.18
N ASP A 14 9.24 -14.71 2.92
CA ASP A 14 9.80 -13.68 2.03
C ASP A 14 9.53 -12.30 2.63
N ARG A 15 10.51 -11.40 2.52
CA ARG A 15 10.43 -10.05 3.12
C ARG A 15 11.33 -9.08 2.38
N HIS A 16 11.00 -7.80 2.52
CA HIS A 16 11.82 -6.68 2.07
C HIS A 16 12.38 -5.91 3.26
N ASP A 17 13.54 -5.28 3.08
CA ASP A 17 14.05 -4.33 4.07
C ASP A 17 13.11 -3.13 4.13
N TYR A 18 12.60 -2.82 5.32
CA TYR A 18 11.64 -1.73 5.49
C TYR A 18 12.26 -0.34 5.24
N TYR A 19 13.52 -0.15 5.66
CA TYR A 19 14.22 1.12 5.52
C TYR A 19 14.92 1.21 4.16
N GLY A 20 14.80 2.36 3.53
CA GLY A 20 15.46 2.68 2.26
C GLY A 20 15.27 4.15 1.89
N GLN A 21 15.89 4.57 0.79
CA GLN A 21 15.71 5.91 0.23
C GLN A 21 14.29 6.13 -0.28
N HIS A 22 13.66 5.08 -0.81
CA HIS A 22 12.28 5.06 -1.29
C HIS A 22 11.48 4.02 -0.51
N GLN A 23 10.17 4.24 -0.38
CA GLN A 23 9.28 3.24 0.18
C GLN A 23 9.20 2.01 -0.74
N ASN A 24 9.10 0.82 -0.12
CA ASN A 24 8.74 -0.40 -0.85
C ASN A 24 7.32 -0.32 -1.43
N GLY A 25 7.01 -1.21 -2.37
CA GLY A 25 5.71 -1.28 -3.04
C GLY A 25 5.58 -0.35 -4.26
N ILE A 26 6.66 0.34 -4.64
CA ILE A 26 6.73 1.15 -5.87
C ILE A 26 7.51 0.42 -6.97
N LEU A 27 8.81 0.20 -6.78
CA LEU A 27 9.63 -0.61 -7.71
C LEU A 27 9.76 -2.08 -7.29
N THR A 28 9.28 -2.41 -6.09
CA THR A 28 9.20 -3.78 -5.58
C THR A 28 8.34 -4.63 -6.55
N PRO A 29 8.82 -5.82 -6.98
CA PRO A 29 8.02 -6.70 -7.82
C PRO A 29 6.64 -6.98 -7.19
N ARG A 30 5.58 -6.70 -7.94
CA ARG A 30 4.20 -6.82 -7.43
C ARG A 30 3.89 -8.29 -7.08
N PRO A 31 3.44 -8.59 -5.85
CA PRO A 31 3.02 -9.93 -5.46
C PRO A 31 1.58 -10.24 -5.94
N ALA A 32 1.04 -11.41 -5.58
CA ALA A 32 -0.24 -11.86 -6.11
C ALA A 32 -1.47 -11.11 -5.55
N ALA A 33 -1.40 -10.59 -4.32
CA ALA A 33 -2.50 -9.91 -3.66
C ALA A 33 -2.18 -8.44 -3.36
N GLY A 34 -3.12 -7.55 -3.68
CA GLY A 34 -3.03 -6.13 -3.40
C GLY A 34 -4.30 -5.60 -2.73
N MET A 35 -4.15 -4.58 -1.91
CA MET A 35 -5.26 -3.88 -1.27
C MET A 35 -4.90 -2.41 -1.13
N LEU A 36 -5.79 -1.53 -1.57
CA LEU A 36 -5.64 -0.10 -1.37
C LEU A 36 -6.75 0.39 -0.45
N VAL A 37 -6.37 1.16 0.56
CA VAL A 37 -7.29 1.72 1.56
C VAL A 37 -7.04 3.21 1.67
N ALA A 38 -8.08 4.01 1.50
CA ALA A 38 -8.03 5.43 1.78
C ALA A 38 -8.64 5.72 3.15
N PHE A 39 -8.07 6.70 3.83
CA PHE A 39 -8.45 7.12 5.17
C PHE A 39 -8.71 8.63 5.21
N ASP A 40 -9.67 9.01 6.04
CA ASP A 40 -9.79 10.36 6.56
C ASP A 40 -9.00 10.43 7.89
N VAL A 41 -8.20 11.48 8.07
CA VAL A 41 -7.35 11.67 9.26
C VAL A 41 -8.14 12.44 10.32
N LEU A 42 -8.26 11.85 11.50
CA LEU A 42 -9.03 12.39 12.63
C LEU A 42 -8.19 13.22 13.60
N ALA A 43 -6.86 13.31 13.38
CA ALA A 43 -5.96 14.15 14.17
C ALA A 43 -6.47 15.60 14.24
N SER A 44 -6.57 16.17 15.45
CA SER A 44 -7.03 17.55 15.63
C SER A 44 -5.92 18.59 15.52
N ASP A 45 -4.66 18.18 15.63
CA ASP A 45 -3.51 19.07 15.57
C ASP A 45 -2.26 18.37 14.99
N ARG A 46 -1.15 19.12 14.93
CA ARG A 46 0.13 18.62 14.41
C ARG A 46 0.77 17.56 15.30
N GLN A 47 0.53 17.59 16.61
CA GLN A 47 1.09 16.62 17.54
C GLN A 47 0.43 15.25 17.36
N ASP A 48 -0.89 15.24 17.16
CA ASP A 48 -1.64 14.03 16.81
C ASP A 48 -1.29 13.51 15.42
N LEU A 49 -1.06 14.40 14.44
CA LEU A 49 -0.58 13.98 13.12
C LEU A 49 0.83 13.36 13.19
N GLU A 50 1.72 13.93 13.99
CA GLU A 50 3.04 13.34 14.26
C GLU A 50 2.91 11.97 14.93
N ARG A 51 2.03 11.83 15.92
CA ARG A 51 1.74 10.57 16.60
C ARG A 51 1.23 9.52 15.60
N LEU A 52 0.31 9.89 14.71
CA LEU A 52 -0.17 9.04 13.62
C LEU A 52 1.01 8.49 12.80
N PHE A 53 1.87 9.35 12.27
CA PHE A 53 2.97 8.92 11.41
C PHE A 53 4.02 8.08 12.17
N ARG A 54 4.32 8.41 13.42
CA ARG A 54 5.24 7.62 14.25
C ARG A 54 4.69 6.23 14.52
N THR A 55 3.43 6.12 14.91
CA THR A 55 2.77 4.83 15.16
C THR A 55 2.66 4.03 13.87
N LEU A 56 2.24 4.64 12.76
CA LEU A 56 2.17 3.98 11.46
C LEU A 56 3.54 3.41 11.04
N ASN A 57 4.60 4.20 11.17
CA ASN A 57 5.97 3.74 10.89
C ASN A 57 6.39 2.55 11.77
N GLN A 58 6.05 2.57 13.07
CA GLN A 58 6.31 1.46 13.99
C GLN A 58 5.54 0.19 13.60
N ARG A 59 4.25 0.34 13.25
CA ARG A 59 3.41 -0.81 12.86
C ARG A 59 3.90 -1.43 11.56
N ILE A 60 4.17 -0.63 10.54
CA ILE A 60 4.65 -1.13 9.25
C ILE A 60 6.01 -1.84 9.41
N ALA A 61 6.94 -1.26 10.18
CA ALA A 61 8.24 -1.89 10.43
C ALA A 61 8.10 -3.29 11.07
N PHE A 62 7.15 -3.47 12.00
CA PHE A 62 6.84 -4.78 12.58
C PHE A 62 6.18 -5.72 11.56
N LEU A 63 5.13 -5.27 10.87
CA LEU A 63 4.34 -6.10 9.97
C LEU A 63 5.16 -6.62 8.78
N VAL A 64 5.97 -5.75 8.15
CA VAL A 64 6.83 -6.12 7.01
C VAL A 64 7.96 -7.07 7.41
N LYS A 65 8.45 -6.97 8.65
CA LYS A 65 9.48 -7.87 9.19
C LYS A 65 8.90 -9.21 9.64
N GLY A 66 7.68 -9.18 10.20
CA GLY A 66 7.09 -10.28 10.95
C GLY A 66 7.75 -10.50 12.31
N GLY A 67 7.22 -11.45 13.07
CA GLY A 67 7.72 -11.84 14.39
C GLY A 67 6.62 -12.34 15.32
N PRO A 68 6.95 -12.58 16.60
CA PRO A 68 5.96 -12.98 17.60
C PRO A 68 4.85 -11.95 17.69
N ALA A 69 3.60 -12.39 17.61
CA ALA A 69 2.45 -11.53 17.84
C ALA A 69 2.54 -10.96 19.27
N PRO A 70 2.24 -9.66 19.48
CA PRO A 70 2.28 -9.08 20.82
C PRO A 70 1.37 -9.87 21.79
N GLN A 71 1.74 -9.90 23.07
CA GLN A 71 0.93 -10.51 24.12
C GLN A 71 0.51 -9.43 25.12
N ALA A 72 -0.70 -9.59 25.67
CA ALA A 72 -1.25 -8.72 26.71
C ALA A 72 -1.82 -9.56 27.85
N ASP A 73 -2.18 -8.93 28.96
CA ASP A 73 -2.93 -9.61 30.03
C ASP A 73 -4.20 -10.25 29.42
N PRO A 74 -4.51 -11.53 29.72
CA PRO A 74 -5.70 -12.21 29.20
C PRO A 74 -7.03 -11.51 29.49
N ARG A 75 -7.08 -10.59 30.46
CA ARG A 75 -8.25 -9.76 30.77
C ARG A 75 -8.41 -8.57 29.82
N LEU A 76 -7.41 -8.25 29.03
CA LEU A 76 -7.45 -7.21 28.01
C LEU A 76 -7.79 -7.81 26.64
N PRO A 77 -8.35 -7.01 25.71
CA PRO A 77 -8.49 -7.43 24.33
C PRO A 77 -7.13 -7.87 23.75
N PRO A 78 -7.06 -8.99 23.00
CA PRO A 78 -5.82 -9.43 22.37
C PRO A 78 -5.21 -8.30 21.53
N PRO A 79 -3.89 -8.06 21.61
CA PRO A 79 -3.25 -6.97 20.89
C PRO A 79 -3.10 -7.24 19.38
N ASP A 80 -3.27 -8.49 18.95
CA ASP A 80 -3.29 -8.92 17.55
C ASP A 80 -4.67 -9.51 17.18
N SER A 81 -5.00 -9.56 15.88
CA SER A 81 -6.24 -10.18 15.40
C SER A 81 -6.23 -11.72 15.45
N GLY A 82 -5.05 -12.33 15.48
CA GLY A 82 -4.83 -13.77 15.47
C GLY A 82 -4.90 -14.43 14.09
N ILE A 83 -5.15 -13.66 13.01
CA ILE A 83 -5.35 -14.20 11.65
C ILE A 83 -4.15 -15.05 11.19
N LEU A 84 -2.93 -14.60 11.46
CA LEU A 84 -1.69 -15.30 11.07
C LEU A 84 -1.14 -16.19 12.18
N GLY A 85 -1.90 -16.38 13.27
CA GLY A 85 -1.47 -17.12 14.45
C GLY A 85 -0.47 -16.35 15.33
N PRO A 86 0.23 -17.05 16.24
CA PRO A 86 1.10 -16.41 17.25
C PRO A 86 2.42 -15.88 16.67
N GLN A 87 2.72 -16.15 15.40
CA GLN A 87 3.89 -15.69 14.68
C GLN A 87 3.41 -15.01 13.41
N VAL A 88 3.44 -13.67 13.40
CA VAL A 88 3.11 -12.86 12.24
C VAL A 88 4.18 -13.13 11.17
N THR A 89 3.76 -13.72 10.05
CA THR A 89 4.63 -13.97 8.90
C THR A 89 4.62 -12.77 7.96
N PRO A 90 5.79 -12.35 7.44
CA PRO A 90 5.87 -11.17 6.57
C PRO A 90 5.19 -11.38 5.21
N ASP A 91 5.25 -12.59 4.64
CA ASP A 91 4.57 -12.97 3.40
C ASP A 91 4.75 -11.98 2.24
N ASN A 92 5.98 -11.50 2.08
CA ASN A 92 6.39 -10.50 1.10
C ASN A 92 5.63 -9.16 1.21
N LEU A 93 5.12 -8.84 2.40
CA LEU A 93 4.34 -7.64 2.65
C LEU A 93 5.16 -6.38 2.37
N THR A 94 4.54 -5.46 1.65
CA THR A 94 4.93 -4.06 1.57
C THR A 94 3.72 -3.21 1.94
N VAL A 95 3.96 -2.11 2.64
CA VAL A 95 2.94 -1.09 2.94
C VAL A 95 3.49 0.26 2.49
N THR A 96 2.88 0.84 1.46
CA THR A 96 3.27 2.15 0.93
C THR A 96 2.30 3.21 1.44
N VAL A 97 2.85 4.24 2.10
CA VAL A 97 2.08 5.37 2.63
C VAL A 97 2.09 6.51 1.62
N SER A 98 0.92 7.07 1.31
CA SER A 98 0.77 8.27 0.48
C SER A 98 -0.20 9.26 1.13
N VAL A 99 0.01 10.55 0.91
CA VAL A 99 -0.82 11.62 1.49
C VAL A 99 -1.63 12.31 0.40
N GLY A 100 -2.90 12.55 0.68
CA GLY A 100 -3.84 13.20 -0.22
C GLY A 100 -3.80 14.71 -0.16
N ALA A 101 -4.38 15.37 -1.17
CA ALA A 101 -4.39 16.83 -1.27
C ALA A 101 -5.09 17.51 -0.08
N SER A 102 -6.08 16.86 0.53
CA SER A 102 -6.84 17.38 1.68
C SER A 102 -6.02 17.42 2.97
N LEU A 103 -4.96 16.62 3.13
CA LEU A 103 -4.08 16.69 4.30
C LEU A 103 -3.34 18.04 4.40
N PHE A 104 -3.29 18.80 3.30
CA PHE A 104 -2.63 20.10 3.20
C PHE A 104 -3.58 21.29 3.32
N ASP A 105 -4.78 21.07 3.88
CA ASP A 105 -5.70 22.14 4.26
C ASP A 105 -5.21 22.87 5.53
N GLU A 106 -6.09 23.68 6.13
CA GLU A 106 -5.77 24.50 7.30
C GLU A 106 -5.48 23.72 8.59
N ARG A 107 -5.91 22.45 8.70
CA ARG A 107 -5.87 21.68 9.97
C ARG A 107 -4.48 21.60 10.59
N PHE A 108 -3.46 21.44 9.76
CA PHE A 108 -2.10 21.13 10.21
C PHE A 108 -1.07 22.20 9.83
N GLY A 109 -1.50 23.30 9.18
CA GLY A 109 -0.60 24.35 8.71
C GLY A 109 0.42 23.88 7.68
N LEU A 110 0.05 22.90 6.84
CA LEU A 110 0.94 22.26 5.85
C LEU A 110 0.83 22.86 4.44
N ALA A 111 -0.08 23.81 4.21
CA ALA A 111 -0.38 24.34 2.87
C ALA A 111 0.87 24.78 2.07
N THR A 112 1.86 25.39 2.73
CA THR A 112 3.11 25.83 2.08
C THR A 112 4.09 24.69 1.76
N ALA A 113 3.91 23.53 2.40
CA ALA A 113 4.69 22.33 2.16
C ALA A 113 4.02 21.39 1.13
N LYS A 114 2.84 21.73 0.61
CA LYS A 114 2.13 20.90 -0.35
C LYS A 114 2.95 20.69 -1.64
N PRO A 115 3.14 19.44 -2.11
CA PRO A 115 3.77 19.20 -3.41
C PRO A 115 2.98 19.90 -4.52
N LYS A 116 3.68 20.57 -5.43
CA LYS A 116 3.10 21.54 -6.38
C LYS A 116 2.06 20.92 -7.31
N ARG A 117 2.28 19.66 -7.70
CA ARG A 117 1.41 18.93 -8.63
C ARG A 117 0.35 18.10 -7.89
N LEU A 118 0.40 18.05 -6.55
CA LEU A 118 -0.62 17.36 -5.75
C LEU A 118 -1.95 18.11 -5.87
N SER A 119 -2.96 17.45 -6.41
CA SER A 119 -4.27 18.04 -6.61
C SER A 119 -5.38 17.03 -6.32
N ARG A 120 -6.57 17.55 -6.03
CA ARG A 120 -7.76 16.71 -5.92
C ARG A 120 -8.11 16.20 -7.32
N MET A 121 -8.30 14.89 -7.45
CA MET A 121 -8.72 14.27 -8.71
C MET A 121 -10.01 14.91 -9.22
N GLN A 122 -10.03 15.26 -10.51
CA GLN A 122 -11.21 15.72 -11.22
C GLN A 122 -11.77 14.60 -12.11
N GLY A 123 -13.05 14.69 -12.45
CA GLY A 123 -13.69 13.73 -13.34
C GLY A 123 -13.21 13.90 -14.79
N PHE A 124 -13.03 12.79 -15.48
CA PHE A 124 -12.81 12.71 -16.92
C PHE A 124 -14.11 12.36 -17.66
N PRO A 125 -14.21 12.56 -18.99
CA PRO A 125 -15.47 12.39 -19.74
C PRO A 125 -16.16 11.02 -19.63
N ASN A 126 -15.41 9.95 -19.34
CA ASN A 126 -15.95 8.59 -19.20
C ASN A 126 -16.08 8.15 -17.74
N ASP A 127 -16.01 9.09 -16.81
CA ASP A 127 -16.08 8.78 -15.39
C ASP A 127 -17.53 8.76 -14.90
N ALA A 128 -17.86 7.70 -14.18
CA ALA A 128 -18.97 7.67 -13.23
C ALA A 128 -18.34 7.59 -11.83
N LEU A 129 -17.98 8.75 -11.27
CA LEU A 129 -17.29 8.80 -9.97
C LEU A 129 -18.30 8.69 -8.83
N GLU A 130 -18.12 7.67 -8.00
CA GLU A 130 -18.80 7.54 -6.72
C GLU A 130 -18.05 8.34 -5.65
N PRO A 131 -18.62 9.43 -5.08
CA PRO A 131 -17.90 10.29 -4.14
C PRO A 131 -17.37 9.58 -2.89
N ALA A 132 -18.06 8.51 -2.47
CA ALA A 132 -17.65 7.67 -1.34
C ALA A 132 -16.39 6.84 -1.64
N GLN A 133 -16.06 6.60 -2.91
CA GLN A 133 -14.87 5.86 -3.36
C GLN A 133 -13.78 6.79 -3.90
N CYS A 134 -13.90 8.10 -3.66
CA CYS A 134 -12.97 9.11 -4.13
C CYS A 134 -12.22 9.74 -2.96
N HIS A 135 -10.96 10.11 -3.21
CA HIS A 135 -10.11 10.91 -2.33
C HIS A 135 -9.82 10.23 -0.97
N GLY A 136 -9.36 11.02 0.00
CA GLY A 136 -8.87 10.60 1.31
C GLY A 136 -7.66 11.46 1.68
N ASP A 137 -7.47 11.68 2.98
CA ASP A 137 -6.31 12.41 3.52
C ASP A 137 -5.02 11.58 3.41
N LEU A 138 -5.14 10.26 3.46
CA LEU A 138 -4.04 9.32 3.44
C LEU A 138 -4.47 8.04 2.72
N SER A 139 -3.59 7.44 1.93
CA SER A 139 -3.78 6.10 1.37
C SER A 139 -2.68 5.16 1.81
N LEU A 140 -3.06 3.91 2.05
CA LEU A 140 -2.15 2.79 2.29
C LEU A 140 -2.34 1.74 1.21
N GLN A 141 -1.27 1.43 0.49
CA GLN A 141 -1.19 0.31 -0.43
C GLN A 141 -0.53 -0.87 0.26
N PHE A 142 -1.28 -1.95 0.47
CA PHE A 142 -0.81 -3.21 1.01
C PHE A 142 -0.64 -4.20 -0.13
N CYS A 143 0.54 -4.80 -0.25
CA CYS A 143 0.81 -5.84 -1.23
C CYS A 143 1.56 -6.98 -0.55
N ALA A 144 1.05 -8.21 -0.68
CA ALA A 144 1.62 -9.42 -0.09
C ALA A 144 1.35 -10.63 -1.02
N ASN A 145 1.95 -11.78 -0.74
CA ASN A 145 1.66 -12.98 -1.54
C ASN A 145 0.20 -13.44 -1.37
N THR A 146 -0.37 -13.25 -0.17
CA THR A 146 -1.75 -13.65 0.14
C THR A 146 -2.60 -12.47 0.66
N ALA A 147 -3.91 -12.54 0.42
CA ALA A 147 -4.84 -11.48 0.82
C ALA A 147 -4.97 -11.38 2.35
N ASP A 148 -4.86 -12.51 3.06
CA ASP A 148 -4.95 -12.58 4.52
C ASP A 148 -3.88 -11.73 5.21
N THR A 149 -2.65 -11.71 4.68
CA THR A 149 -1.57 -10.85 5.21
C THR A 149 -1.92 -9.36 5.05
N ASN A 150 -2.49 -8.96 3.92
CA ASN A 150 -2.95 -7.57 3.72
C ASN A 150 -4.08 -7.22 4.71
N ILE A 151 -5.05 -8.11 4.90
CA ILE A 151 -6.18 -7.91 5.82
C ILE A 151 -5.69 -7.85 7.28
N HIS A 152 -4.76 -8.72 7.68
CA HIS A 152 -4.12 -8.69 8.99
C HIS A 152 -3.43 -7.34 9.23
N ALA A 153 -2.64 -6.86 8.27
CA ALA A 153 -1.94 -5.58 8.37
C ALA A 153 -2.91 -4.39 8.52
N LEU A 154 -4.01 -4.37 7.76
CA LEU A 154 -5.05 -3.35 7.92
C LEU A 154 -5.70 -3.40 9.31
N ARG A 155 -6.04 -4.60 9.79
CA ARG A 155 -6.63 -4.80 11.13
C ARG A 155 -5.69 -4.32 12.23
N ASP A 156 -4.39 -4.58 12.10
CA ASP A 156 -3.37 -4.10 13.04
C ASP A 156 -3.31 -2.57 13.08
N ILE A 157 -3.25 -1.91 11.92
CA ILE A 157 -3.17 -0.45 11.83
C ILE A 157 -4.43 0.22 12.41
N VAL A 158 -5.63 -0.24 12.01
CA VAL A 158 -6.90 0.31 12.52
C VAL A 158 -7.02 0.10 14.04
N LYS A 159 -6.53 -1.02 14.57
CA LYS A 159 -6.55 -1.30 16.01
C LYS A 159 -5.67 -0.33 16.81
N ASN A 160 -4.53 0.08 16.25
CA ASN A 160 -3.56 0.95 16.93
C ASN A 160 -3.79 2.45 16.69
N LEU A 161 -4.66 2.82 15.74
CA LEU A 161 -4.99 4.20 15.38
C LEU A 161 -6.50 4.48 15.29
N PRO A 162 -7.37 3.92 16.15
CA PRO A 162 -8.82 4.07 16.02
C PRO A 162 -9.31 5.50 16.27
N ASP A 163 -8.52 6.30 17.01
CA ASP A 163 -8.76 7.70 17.32
C ASP A 163 -8.20 8.66 16.26
N LEU A 164 -7.38 8.16 15.33
CA LEU A 164 -6.63 8.97 14.37
C LEU A 164 -6.93 8.67 12.91
N LEU A 165 -7.47 7.48 12.59
CA LEU A 165 -7.76 7.04 11.23
C LEU A 165 -9.17 6.50 11.10
N LEU A 166 -9.91 7.03 10.12
CA LEU A 166 -11.20 6.50 9.69
C LEU A 166 -11.07 5.93 8.28
N VAL A 167 -11.43 4.66 8.09
CA VAL A 167 -11.47 4.06 6.74
C VAL A 167 -12.55 4.76 5.92
N ARG A 168 -12.14 5.35 4.80
CA ARG A 168 -13.04 6.02 3.85
C ARG A 168 -13.57 5.06 2.80
N TRP A 169 -12.66 4.36 2.12
CA TRP A 169 -12.98 3.30 1.16
C TRP A 169 -11.80 2.34 1.02
N LYS A 170 -12.09 1.17 0.45
CA LYS A 170 -11.12 0.09 0.25
C LYS A 170 -11.40 -0.66 -1.05
N GLN A 171 -10.35 -1.03 -1.76
CA GLN A 171 -10.41 -1.95 -2.90
C GLN A 171 -9.34 -3.03 -2.76
N GLU A 172 -9.74 -4.30 -2.79
CA GLU A 172 -8.83 -5.44 -2.92
C GLU A 172 -8.68 -5.85 -4.38
N GLY A 173 -7.57 -6.48 -4.72
CA GLY A 173 -7.28 -6.96 -6.06
C GLY A 173 -6.26 -8.09 -6.05
N THR A 174 -6.22 -8.82 -7.16
CA THR A 174 -5.27 -9.91 -7.37
C THR A 174 -4.74 -9.88 -8.80
N VAL A 175 -3.61 -10.53 -9.00
CA VAL A 175 -3.13 -10.88 -10.34
C VAL A 175 -2.89 -12.37 -10.45
N PRO A 176 -3.24 -13.02 -11.57
CA PRO A 176 -3.11 -14.47 -11.70
C PRO A 176 -1.63 -14.90 -11.57
N PRO A 177 -1.28 -15.77 -10.60
CA PRO A 177 0.04 -16.37 -10.53
C PRO A 177 0.37 -17.09 -11.83
N GLN A 178 1.61 -16.97 -12.28
CA GLN A 178 2.11 -17.73 -13.42
C GLN A 178 2.88 -18.95 -12.92
N ALA A 179 2.95 -19.99 -13.76
CA ALA A 179 3.88 -21.09 -13.50
C ALA A 179 5.31 -20.53 -13.38
N PRO A 180 6.19 -21.15 -12.56
CA PRO A 180 7.58 -20.73 -12.46
C PRO A 180 8.23 -20.62 -13.83
N THR A 181 8.89 -19.50 -14.10
CA THR A 181 9.59 -19.25 -15.35
C THR A 181 10.63 -20.34 -15.59
N LYS A 182 10.66 -20.92 -16.79
CA LYS A 182 11.71 -21.87 -17.16
C LYS A 182 13.04 -21.12 -17.36
N PRO A 183 14.18 -21.74 -17.06
CA PRO A 183 15.48 -21.13 -17.35
C PRO A 183 15.57 -20.70 -18.82
N GLY A 184 15.88 -19.41 -19.07
CA GLY A 184 16.01 -18.84 -20.41
C GLY A 184 14.72 -18.24 -21.00
N GLU A 185 13.57 -18.37 -20.35
CA GLU A 185 12.35 -17.66 -20.76
C GLU A 185 12.28 -16.28 -20.08
N PRO A 186 11.90 -15.20 -20.80
CA PRO A 186 11.74 -13.90 -20.20
C PRO A 186 10.51 -13.89 -19.27
N ALA A 187 10.60 -13.14 -18.16
CA ALA A 187 9.48 -12.90 -17.28
C ALA A 187 8.30 -12.29 -18.06
N GLN A 188 7.09 -12.79 -17.80
CA GLN A 188 5.89 -12.35 -18.52
C GLN A 188 5.08 -11.37 -17.66
N SER A 189 4.55 -10.32 -18.29
CA SER A 189 3.57 -9.44 -17.65
C SER A 189 2.31 -10.23 -17.26
N ALA A 190 1.77 -9.94 -16.07
CA ALA A 190 0.52 -10.54 -15.63
C ALA A 190 -0.65 -10.14 -16.56
N ARG A 191 -1.73 -10.93 -16.55
CA ARG A 191 -2.94 -10.61 -17.32
C ARG A 191 -3.94 -9.82 -16.48
N ASN A 192 -4.66 -8.90 -17.12
CA ASN A 192 -5.84 -8.25 -16.54
C ASN A 192 -7.11 -9.09 -16.79
N PHE A 193 -8.25 -8.64 -16.24
CA PHE A 193 -9.53 -9.37 -16.38
C PHE A 193 -10.16 -9.30 -17.78
N LEU A 194 -9.59 -8.55 -18.71
CA LEU A 194 -9.95 -8.63 -20.14
C LEU A 194 -9.11 -9.67 -20.90
N GLY A 195 -8.19 -10.35 -20.21
CA GLY A 195 -7.34 -11.40 -20.77
C GLY A 195 -6.06 -10.91 -21.44
N PHE A 196 -5.74 -9.61 -21.41
CA PHE A 196 -4.53 -9.05 -22.02
C PHE A 196 -3.36 -8.99 -21.04
N ARG A 197 -2.13 -9.12 -21.56
CA ARG A 197 -0.91 -8.82 -20.79
C ARG A 197 -0.89 -7.33 -20.44
N ASP A 198 -0.61 -7.01 -19.19
CA ASP A 198 -0.70 -5.65 -18.65
C ASP A 198 0.63 -5.24 -18.01
N GLY A 199 1.25 -4.19 -18.54
CA GLY A 199 2.57 -3.68 -18.13
C GLY A 199 3.75 -4.03 -19.05
N SER A 200 3.52 -4.56 -20.25
CA SER A 200 4.63 -4.93 -21.17
C SER A 200 5.45 -3.76 -21.70
N ALA A 201 4.87 -2.56 -21.73
CA ALA A 201 5.56 -1.33 -22.14
C ALA A 201 5.97 -0.44 -20.95
N ASN A 202 5.95 -0.97 -19.72
CA ASN A 202 6.45 -0.23 -18.58
C ASN A 202 7.96 0.02 -18.74
N PRO A 203 8.48 1.16 -18.26
CA PRO A 203 9.90 1.40 -18.22
C PRO A 203 10.59 0.34 -17.35
N ASP A 204 11.86 0.05 -17.64
CA ASP A 204 12.64 -0.92 -16.87
C ASP A 204 12.81 -0.42 -15.42
N SER A 205 12.13 -1.07 -14.48
CA SER A 205 12.18 -0.72 -13.06
C SER A 205 13.53 -1.00 -12.40
N THR A 206 14.43 -1.71 -13.08
CA THR A 206 15.80 -1.98 -12.63
C THR A 206 16.81 -0.93 -13.13
N ASP A 207 16.42 -0.07 -14.07
CA ASP A 207 17.22 1.06 -14.53
C ASP A 207 17.04 2.27 -13.60
N ASN A 208 17.99 2.45 -12.68
CA ASN A 208 17.97 3.55 -11.71
C ASN A 208 17.96 4.94 -12.36
N SER A 209 18.67 5.14 -13.47
CA SER A 209 18.70 6.45 -14.14
C SER A 209 17.34 6.77 -14.73
N LEU A 210 16.70 5.76 -15.35
CA LEU A 210 15.36 5.89 -15.90
C LEU A 210 14.32 6.13 -14.80
N MET A 211 14.38 5.39 -13.68
CA MET A 211 13.47 5.58 -12.55
C MET A 211 13.62 6.96 -11.89
N ASN A 212 14.85 7.48 -11.77
CA ASN A 212 15.10 8.84 -11.31
C ASN A 212 14.47 9.90 -12.22
N SER A 213 14.34 9.63 -13.51
CA SER A 213 13.73 10.56 -14.48
C SER A 213 12.21 10.45 -14.59
N ILE A 214 11.62 9.29 -14.27
CA ILE A 214 10.18 9.00 -14.51
C ILE A 214 9.37 8.92 -13.22
N VAL A 215 9.92 8.28 -12.18
CA VAL A 215 9.16 7.88 -10.99
C VAL A 215 9.42 8.80 -9.81
N TRP A 216 10.69 9.16 -9.58
CA TRP A 216 11.11 9.88 -8.38
C TRP A 216 11.11 11.38 -8.57
N VAL A 217 10.67 12.11 -7.54
CA VAL A 217 10.86 13.56 -7.46
C VAL A 217 12.36 13.82 -7.26
N GLY A 218 12.99 14.41 -8.28
CA GLY A 218 14.41 14.80 -8.25
C GLY A 218 14.67 16.10 -7.45
N PRO A 219 15.88 16.28 -6.90
CA PRO A 219 16.27 17.50 -6.16
C PRO A 219 16.30 18.77 -7.02
N GLU A 220 16.43 18.63 -8.34
CA GLU A 220 16.43 19.72 -9.32
C GLU A 220 15.02 20.16 -9.74
N THR A 221 13.99 19.44 -9.32
CA THR A 221 12.60 19.81 -9.59
C THR A 221 12.20 21.04 -8.77
N ASP A 222 11.12 21.71 -9.17
CA ASP A 222 10.60 22.86 -8.45
C ASP A 222 9.75 22.46 -7.22
N GLU A 223 9.76 21.18 -6.82
CA GLU A 223 9.01 20.66 -5.67
C GLU A 223 9.60 21.08 -4.32
N PRO A 224 8.81 21.05 -3.23
CA PRO A 224 9.34 21.21 -1.89
C PRO A 224 10.42 20.16 -1.58
N HIS A 225 11.52 20.60 -0.96
CA HIS A 225 12.68 19.73 -0.71
C HIS A 225 12.35 18.44 0.06
N TRP A 226 11.35 18.44 0.95
CA TRP A 226 10.95 17.24 1.69
C TRP A 226 10.35 16.15 0.80
N ALA A 227 9.81 16.51 -0.37
CA ALA A 227 9.15 15.58 -1.29
C ALA A 227 10.15 14.87 -2.23
N VAL A 228 11.43 15.28 -2.23
CA VAL A 228 12.50 14.62 -2.99
C VAL A 228 12.59 13.15 -2.58
N ASN A 229 12.81 12.27 -3.56
CA ASN A 229 12.73 10.80 -3.43
C ASN A 229 11.32 10.24 -3.18
N GLY A 230 10.29 11.09 -3.07
CA GLY A 230 8.89 10.70 -3.14
C GLY A 230 8.43 10.44 -4.58
N SER A 231 7.18 10.05 -4.74
CA SER A 231 6.52 9.87 -6.04
C SER A 231 5.04 10.26 -5.94
N TYR A 232 4.45 10.65 -7.06
CA TYR A 232 3.02 10.93 -7.14
C TYR A 232 2.24 9.65 -7.45
N GLN A 233 1.28 9.30 -6.59
CA GLN A 233 0.41 8.13 -6.78
C GLN A 233 -0.93 8.55 -7.39
N ALA A 234 -1.28 7.98 -8.53
CA ALA A 234 -2.62 8.07 -9.12
C ALA A 234 -3.34 6.73 -8.99
N VAL A 235 -4.57 6.74 -8.49
CA VAL A 235 -5.39 5.55 -8.28
C VAL A 235 -6.73 5.72 -8.98
N ARG A 236 -7.14 4.67 -9.70
CA ARG A 236 -8.42 4.62 -10.41
C ARG A 236 -9.08 3.26 -10.22
N ILE A 237 -10.31 3.24 -9.73
CA ILE A 237 -11.16 2.03 -9.72
C ILE A 237 -11.89 2.02 -11.07
N ILE A 238 -11.57 1.04 -11.92
CA ILE A 238 -12.09 0.98 -13.29
C ILE A 238 -12.94 -0.28 -13.44
N ARG A 239 -14.23 -0.10 -13.73
CA ARG A 239 -15.17 -1.19 -13.97
C ARG A 239 -15.02 -1.72 -15.40
N ASN A 240 -14.89 -3.03 -15.53
CA ASN A 240 -15.05 -3.74 -16.79
C ASN A 240 -16.50 -4.27 -16.92
N PHE A 241 -17.10 -4.08 -18.09
CA PHE A 241 -18.33 -4.77 -18.49
C PHE A 241 -17.93 -6.08 -19.17
N VAL A 242 -17.87 -7.18 -18.42
CA VAL A 242 -17.17 -8.41 -18.84
C VAL A 242 -18.01 -9.33 -19.73
N GLU A 243 -19.34 -9.16 -19.71
CA GLU A 243 -20.29 -9.94 -20.50
C GLU A 243 -20.58 -9.33 -21.88
N ARG A 244 -20.18 -8.08 -22.10
CA ARG A 244 -20.51 -7.31 -23.32
C ARG A 244 -19.61 -7.63 -24.49
#